data_AF-A0A5J4L1G4-F1
#
_entry.id   AF-A0A5J4L1G4-F1
#
_cell.length_a   1.000
_cell.length_b   1.000
_cell.length_c   1.000
_cell.angle_alpha   90.00
_cell.angle_beta   90.00
_cell.angle_gamma   90.00
#
_symmetry.space_group_name_H-M   'P 1'
#
loop_
_entity.id
_entity.type
_entity.pdbx_description
1 polymer ?
#
loop_
_entity_poly.entity_id
_entity_poly.type
_entity_poly.pdbx_seq_one_letter_code
_entity_poly.pdbx_strand_id
1 'polypeptide(L)'
;MKQGFLNVIDNKQKQLIHICKAQLIEKGELSEESYRDMMERHYGVRSCVYLTYNQAEAFINDMIRLGAEIKRKRRPRRPQAPNITAIVSPQELAKIEHLKADIKWRFHDGYDRWLKKYLKKDRITTSREASKVIEALKGMLARQQRQEKFEGVEYFHDHDRSNAF
;
A
#
# COMPACT_ATOMS: atom_id res chain seq x y z
N MET A 1 -25.27 -28.24 -15.79
CA MET A 1 -25.63 -27.53 -14.55
C MET A 1 -24.39 -27.43 -13.68
N LYS A 2 -23.82 -26.23 -13.49
CA LYS A 2 -22.62 -26.03 -12.67
C LYS A 2 -23.04 -26.09 -11.20
N GLN A 3 -22.54 -27.06 -10.44
CA GLN A 3 -22.61 -27.06 -8.98
C GLN A 3 -21.91 -25.78 -8.48
N GLY A 4 -22.70 -24.82 -8.00
CA GLY A 4 -22.18 -23.66 -7.29
C GLY A 4 -21.62 -24.15 -5.97
N PHE A 5 -20.29 -24.13 -5.83
CA PHE A 5 -19.65 -24.26 -4.53
C PHE A 5 -20.24 -23.16 -3.64
N LEU A 6 -21.04 -23.54 -2.64
CA LEU A 6 -21.34 -22.68 -1.50
C LEU A 6 -19.97 -22.24 -0.96
N ASN A 7 -19.58 -20.99 -1.19
CA ASN A 7 -18.30 -20.46 -0.72
C ASN A 7 -18.34 -20.44 0.81
N VAL A 8 -17.89 -21.53 1.42
CA VAL A 8 -17.78 -21.70 2.86
C VAL A 8 -16.83 -20.62 3.40
N ILE A 9 -17.13 -20.09 4.58
CA ILE A 9 -16.29 -19.11 5.28
C ILE A 9 -14.82 -19.57 5.39
N ASP A 10 -13.89 -18.66 5.08
CA ASP A 10 -12.45 -18.90 5.19
C ASP A 10 -11.97 -18.88 6.65
N ASN A 11 -10.90 -19.62 6.96
CA ASN A 11 -10.26 -19.64 8.27
C ASN A 11 -9.81 -18.24 8.72
N LYS A 12 -9.39 -17.39 7.77
CA LYS A 12 -9.05 -16.00 8.05
C LYS A 12 -10.27 -15.19 8.50
N GLN A 13 -11.43 -15.40 7.89
CA GLN A 13 -12.67 -14.72 8.26
C GLN A 13 -13.16 -15.21 9.64
N LYS A 14 -13.10 -16.51 9.93
CA LYS A 14 -13.38 -17.04 11.28
C LYS A 14 -12.51 -16.37 12.33
N GLN A 15 -11.20 -16.29 12.06
CA GLN A 15 -10.25 -15.64 12.97
C GLN A 15 -10.60 -14.16 13.19
N LEU A 16 -10.95 -13.42 12.13
CA LEU A 16 -11.35 -12.03 12.24
C LEU A 16 -12.62 -11.85 13.08
N ILE A 17 -13.64 -12.69 12.86
CA ILE A 17 -14.87 -12.67 13.66
C ILE A 17 -14.56 -12.91 15.14
N HIS A 18 -13.70 -13.90 15.47
CA HIS A 18 -13.31 -14.15 16.86
C HIS A 18 -12.54 -12.97 17.49
N ILE A 19 -11.67 -12.31 16.72
CA ILE A 19 -10.94 -11.11 17.19
C ILE A 19 -11.94 -9.97 17.46
N CYS A 20 -12.82 -9.67 16.50
CA CYS A 20 -13.83 -8.63 16.63
C CYS A 20 -14.77 -8.90 17.80
N LYS A 21 -15.19 -10.16 17.97
CA LYS A 21 -16.03 -10.61 19.09
C LYS A 21 -15.34 -10.35 20.43
N ALA A 22 -14.09 -10.80 20.58
CA ALA A 22 -13.33 -10.60 21.81
C ALA A 22 -13.19 -9.12 22.16
N GLN A 23 -12.91 -8.27 21.15
CA GLN A 23 -12.80 -6.81 21.35
C GLN A 23 -14.11 -6.17 21.80
N LEU A 24 -15.24 -6.52 21.17
CA LEU A 24 -16.54 -5.93 21.54
C LEU A 24 -16.99 -6.40 22.93
N ILE A 25 -16.68 -7.65 23.31
CA ILE A 25 -16.93 -8.15 24.66
C ILE A 25 -16.06 -7.42 25.69
N GLU A 26 -14.76 -7.25 25.42
CA GLU A 26 -13.84 -6.53 26.31
C GLU A 26 -14.26 -5.07 26.53
N LYS A 27 -14.82 -4.43 25.49
CA LYS A 27 -15.36 -3.07 25.58
C LYS A 27 -16.73 -2.99 26.27
N GLY A 28 -17.38 -4.12 26.56
CA GLY A 28 -18.72 -4.17 27.13
C GLY A 28 -19.85 -3.85 26.14
N GLU A 29 -19.54 -3.73 24.85
CA GLU A 29 -20.48 -3.39 23.78
C GLU A 29 -21.30 -4.60 23.31
N LEU A 30 -20.82 -5.81 23.62
CA LEU A 30 -21.45 -7.06 23.18
C LEU A 30 -21.31 -8.14 24.25
N SER A 31 -22.37 -8.92 24.47
CA SER A 31 -22.32 -10.15 25.27
C SER A 31 -22.22 -11.38 24.37
N GLU A 32 -21.77 -12.51 24.92
CA GLU A 32 -21.76 -13.80 24.22
C GLU A 32 -23.14 -14.18 23.67
N GLU A 33 -24.21 -13.91 24.42
CA GLU A 33 -25.57 -14.21 23.99
C GLU A 33 -26.05 -13.23 22.92
N SER A 34 -25.78 -11.92 23.08
CA SER A 34 -26.11 -10.91 22.07
C SER A 34 -25.42 -11.19 20.72
N TYR A 35 -24.17 -11.66 20.76
CA TYR A 35 -23.44 -12.13 19.58
C TYR A 35 -24.17 -13.29 18.85
N ARG A 36 -24.67 -14.28 19.60
CA ARG A 36 -25.41 -15.41 19.04
C ARG A 36 -26.76 -14.98 18.48
N ASP A 37 -27.46 -14.12 19.22
CA ASP A 37 -28.75 -13.54 18.80
C ASP A 37 -28.62 -12.74 17.51
N MET A 38 -27.57 -11.93 17.37
CA MET A 38 -27.30 -11.19 16.15
C MET A 38 -27.10 -12.14 14.96
N MET A 39 -26.29 -13.19 15.10
CA MET A 39 -26.10 -14.14 14.00
C MET A 39 -27.38 -14.92 13.67
N GLU A 40 -28.16 -15.29 14.69
CA GLU A 40 -29.42 -16.03 14.52
C GLU A 40 -30.47 -15.16 13.82
N ARG A 41 -30.61 -13.89 14.22
CA ARG A 41 -31.55 -12.94 13.60
C ARG A 41 -31.18 -12.58 12.16
N HIS A 42 -29.90 -12.34 11.89
CA HIS A 42 -29.46 -11.85 10.57
C HIS A 42 -29.24 -12.98 9.55
N TYR A 43 -28.82 -14.17 10.01
CA TYR A 43 -28.35 -15.24 9.12
C TYR A 43 -28.96 -16.61 9.44
N GLY A 44 -29.80 -16.73 10.47
CA GLY A 44 -30.43 -18.00 10.86
C GLY A 44 -29.45 -19.02 11.45
N VAL A 45 -28.24 -18.59 11.85
CA VAL A 45 -27.19 -19.49 12.37
C VAL A 45 -26.67 -19.01 13.72
N ARG A 46 -26.36 -19.93 14.62
CA ARG A 46 -25.80 -19.61 15.95
C ARG A 46 -24.27 -19.65 16.01
N SER A 47 -23.61 -20.02 14.91
CA SER A 47 -22.15 -20.15 14.85
C SER A 47 -21.61 -19.61 13.54
N CYS A 48 -20.49 -18.88 13.63
CA CYS A 48 -19.79 -18.31 12.47
C CYS A 48 -19.28 -19.37 11.49
N VAL A 49 -19.13 -20.63 11.92
CA VAL A 49 -18.69 -21.74 11.08
C VAL A 49 -19.67 -22.03 9.94
N TYR A 50 -20.95 -21.70 10.12
CA TYR A 50 -22.02 -21.95 9.15
C TYR A 50 -22.28 -20.75 8.23
N LEU A 51 -21.52 -19.67 8.36
CA LEU A 51 -21.64 -18.53 7.45
C LEU A 51 -21.02 -18.85 6.10
N THR A 52 -21.62 -18.30 5.05
CA THR A 52 -20.96 -18.20 3.73
C THR A 52 -19.92 -17.08 3.75
N TYR A 53 -19.00 -17.09 2.80
CA TYR A 53 -17.98 -16.07 2.64
C TYR A 53 -18.55 -14.64 2.63
N ASN A 54 -19.64 -14.42 1.87
CA ASN A 54 -20.27 -13.11 1.74
C ASN A 54 -20.97 -12.67 3.04
N GLN A 55 -21.63 -13.60 3.74
CA GLN A 55 -22.25 -13.31 5.04
C GLN A 55 -21.20 -13.01 6.10
N ALA A 56 -20.08 -13.73 6.09
CA ALA A 56 -18.96 -13.50 6.99
C ALA A 56 -18.33 -12.11 6.76
N GLU A 57 -18.16 -11.70 5.51
CA GLU A 57 -17.66 -10.37 5.17
C GLU A 57 -18.62 -9.25 5.62
N ALA A 58 -19.92 -9.40 5.34
CA ALA A 58 -20.94 -8.46 5.80
C ALA A 58 -20.95 -8.34 7.32
N PHE A 59 -20.92 -9.48 8.03
CA PHE A 59 -20.91 -9.51 9.48
C PHE A 59 -19.65 -8.88 10.09
N ILE A 60 -18.47 -9.13 9.51
CA ILE A 60 -17.23 -8.45 9.93
C ILE A 60 -17.37 -6.93 9.80
N ASN A 61 -17.95 -6.43 8.69
CA ASN A 61 -18.18 -5.00 8.50
C ASN A 61 -19.14 -4.41 9.54
N ASP A 62 -20.19 -5.14 9.90
CA ASP A 62 -21.11 -4.71 10.97
C ASP A 62 -20.42 -4.67 12.34
N MET A 63 -19.56 -5.64 12.65
CA MET A 63 -18.76 -5.60 13.88
C MET A 63 -17.76 -4.43 13.90
N ILE A 64 -17.19 -4.06 12.75
CA ILE A 64 -16.33 -2.87 12.63
C ILE A 64 -17.15 -1.59 12.88
N ARG A 65 -18.38 -1.51 12.36
CA ARG A 65 -19.28 -0.38 12.63
C ARG A 65 -19.64 -0.24 14.11
N LEU A 66 -19.76 -1.37 14.82
CA LEU A 66 -19.94 -1.42 16.27
C LEU A 66 -18.67 -1.04 17.06
N GLY A 67 -17.55 -0.79 16.39
CA GLY A 67 -16.32 -0.31 17.03
C GLY A 67 -15.23 -1.35 17.19
N ALA A 68 -15.31 -2.51 16.52
CA ALA A 68 -14.20 -3.44 16.43
C ALA A 68 -13.08 -2.87 15.53
N GLU A 69 -11.82 -3.06 15.94
CA GLU A 69 -10.64 -2.58 15.22
C GLU A 69 -9.78 -3.74 14.70
N ILE A 70 -9.72 -3.91 13.38
CA ILE A 70 -8.84 -4.90 12.75
C ILE A 70 -7.44 -4.29 12.54
N LYS A 71 -6.54 -4.53 13.49
CA LYS A 71 -5.13 -4.12 13.37
C LYS A 71 -4.38 -5.09 12.47
N ARG A 72 -3.71 -4.57 11.42
CA ARG A 72 -2.78 -5.37 10.62
C ARG A 72 -1.56 -5.72 11.48
N LYS A 73 -1.31 -7.03 11.69
CA LYS A 73 -0.09 -7.50 12.37
C LYS A 73 1.13 -7.03 11.59
N ARG A 74 1.85 -6.03 12.11
CA ARG A 74 3.13 -5.60 11.53
C ARG A 74 4.15 -6.71 11.76
N ARG A 75 4.83 -7.14 10.71
CA ARG A 75 5.96 -8.07 10.86
C ARG A 75 7.01 -7.38 11.74
N PRO A 76 7.50 -8.01 12.83
CA PRO A 76 8.57 -7.42 13.60
C PRO A 76 9.77 -7.23 12.69
N ARG A 77 10.38 -6.04 12.72
CA ARG A 77 11.66 -5.82 12.05
C ARG A 77 12.67 -6.74 12.72
N ARG A 78 13.36 -7.58 11.94
CA ARG A 78 14.46 -8.38 12.50
C ARG A 78 15.46 -7.41 13.14
N PRO A 79 15.88 -7.63 14.40
CA PRO A 79 16.89 -6.79 15.01
C PRO A 79 18.15 -6.86 14.14
N GLN A 80 18.60 -5.71 13.65
CA GLN A 80 19.93 -5.62 13.05
C GLN A 80 20.92 -5.70 14.20
N ALA A 81 21.90 -6.60 14.09
CA ALA A 81 22.96 -6.64 15.09
C ALA A 81 23.67 -5.27 15.11
N PRO A 82 24.06 -4.77 16.29
CA PRO A 82 24.82 -3.54 16.38
C PRO A 82 26.10 -3.68 15.54
N ASN A 83 26.41 -2.67 14.73
CA ASN A 83 27.57 -2.58 13.82
C ASN A 83 27.48 -3.32 12.46
N ILE A 84 26.34 -3.92 12.10
CA ILE A 84 26.15 -4.42 10.73
C ILE A 84 25.64 -3.29 9.83
N THR A 85 26.50 -2.81 8.93
CA THR A 85 26.08 -1.92 7.84
C THR A 85 25.65 -2.78 6.65
N ALA A 86 24.39 -2.69 6.26
CA ALA A 86 23.92 -3.34 5.05
C ALA A 86 24.56 -2.68 3.82
N ILE A 87 25.38 -3.45 3.10
CA ILE A 87 25.98 -3.05 1.83
C ILE A 87 24.85 -2.88 0.80
N VAL A 88 25.05 -1.98 -0.16
CA VAL A 88 24.11 -1.82 -1.27
C VAL A 88 23.94 -3.14 -2.04
N SER A 89 22.70 -3.52 -2.28
CA SER A 89 22.38 -4.72 -3.06
C SER A 89 22.50 -4.46 -4.56
N PRO A 90 22.79 -5.50 -5.37
CA PRO A 90 22.82 -5.36 -6.83
C PRO A 90 21.50 -4.85 -7.43
N GLN A 91 20.38 -5.24 -6.83
CA GLN A 91 19.04 -4.80 -7.26
C GLN A 91 18.82 -3.31 -7.01
N GLU A 92 19.32 -2.78 -5.89
CA GLU A 92 19.28 -1.34 -5.61
C GLU A 92 20.14 -0.56 -6.61
N LEU A 93 21.34 -1.05 -6.95
CA LEU A 93 22.19 -0.42 -7.96
C LEU A 93 21.54 -0.43 -9.35
N ALA A 94 20.99 -1.57 -9.78
CA ALA A 94 20.28 -1.66 -11.06
C ALA A 94 19.10 -0.67 -11.12
N LYS A 95 18.35 -0.55 -10.02
CA LYS A 95 17.24 0.40 -9.93
C LYS A 95 17.69 1.86 -10.02
N ILE A 96 18.83 2.19 -9.39
CA ILE A 96 19.42 3.52 -9.48
C ILE A 96 19.85 3.81 -10.92
N GLU A 97 20.47 2.84 -11.60
CA GLU A 97 20.91 3.03 -12.99
C GLU A 97 19.72 3.25 -13.94
N HIS A 98 18.65 2.48 -13.78
CA HIS A 98 17.41 2.70 -14.55
C HIS A 98 16.82 4.09 -14.29
N LEU A 99 16.66 4.48 -13.02
CA LEU A 99 16.13 5.81 -12.68
C LEU A 99 17.02 6.95 -13.17
N LYS A 100 18.35 6.76 -13.14
CA LYS A 100 19.32 7.72 -13.66
C LYS A 100 19.17 7.89 -15.17
N ALA A 101 18.95 6.80 -15.91
CA ALA A 101 18.76 6.84 -17.36
C ALA A 101 17.43 7.52 -17.76
N ASP A 102 16.38 7.35 -16.96
CA ASP A 102 15.05 7.94 -17.23
C ASP A 102 14.99 9.45 -16.97
N ILE A 103 15.88 9.98 -16.14
CA ILE A 103 15.91 11.40 -15.78
C ILE A 103 16.60 12.21 -16.89
N LYS A 104 15.93 13.27 -17.33
CA LYS A 104 16.53 14.25 -18.25
C LYS A 104 17.50 15.16 -17.49
N TRP A 105 18.79 14.86 -17.55
CA TRP A 105 19.82 15.66 -16.90
C TRP A 105 20.22 16.88 -17.73
N ARG A 106 20.54 18.00 -17.06
CA ARG A 106 21.05 19.22 -17.72
C ARG A 106 22.48 19.05 -18.25
N PHE A 107 23.26 18.18 -17.63
CA PHE A 107 24.67 17.92 -17.97
C PHE A 107 24.89 16.42 -18.08
N HIS A 108 25.90 16.00 -18.85
CA HIS A 108 26.24 14.58 -19.05
C HIS A 108 26.60 13.86 -17.73
N ASP A 109 27.24 14.57 -16.80
CA ASP A 109 27.62 14.13 -15.45
C ASP A 109 26.59 14.56 -14.38
N GLY A 110 25.35 14.82 -14.80
CA GLY A 110 24.31 15.41 -13.95
C GLY A 110 24.04 14.60 -12.68
N TYR A 111 24.05 13.27 -12.79
CA TYR A 111 23.88 12.36 -11.66
C TYR A 111 25.00 12.50 -10.62
N ASP A 112 26.25 12.50 -11.05
CA ASP A 112 27.41 12.57 -10.15
C ASP A 112 27.47 13.94 -9.44
N ARG A 113 27.16 15.02 -10.17
CA ARG A 113 27.03 16.36 -9.59
C ARG A 113 25.91 16.42 -8.57
N TRP A 114 24.77 15.81 -8.88
CA TRP A 114 23.63 15.75 -7.96
C TRP A 114 23.98 14.95 -6.71
N LEU A 115 24.63 13.80 -6.86
CA LEU A 115 25.06 12.95 -5.75
C LEU A 115 26.04 13.70 -4.84
N LYS A 116 27.03 14.39 -5.43
CA LYS A 116 27.98 15.25 -4.69
C LYS A 116 27.28 16.41 -3.98
N LYS A 117 26.32 17.08 -4.64
CA LYS A 117 25.61 18.24 -4.07
C LYS A 117 24.71 17.87 -2.89
N TYR A 118 23.93 16.79 -3.02
CA TYR A 118 22.88 16.46 -2.06
C TYR A 118 23.30 15.40 -1.03
N LEU A 119 24.11 14.43 -1.44
CA LEU A 119 24.58 13.36 -0.56
C LEU A 119 26.02 13.54 -0.09
N LYS A 120 26.79 14.47 -0.68
CA LYS A 120 28.22 14.70 -0.37
C LYS A 120 29.06 13.42 -0.48
N LYS A 121 28.75 12.61 -1.50
CA LYS A 121 29.37 11.31 -1.75
C LYS A 121 29.72 11.17 -3.22
N ASP A 122 30.83 10.48 -3.50
CA ASP A 122 31.21 10.09 -4.86
C ASP A 122 30.58 8.78 -5.29
N ARG A 123 30.30 7.88 -4.34
CA ARG A 123 29.69 6.57 -4.60
C ARG A 123 28.78 6.13 -3.45
N ILE A 124 27.80 5.29 -3.78
CA ILE A 124 26.86 4.70 -2.84
C ILE A 124 27.42 3.38 -2.36
N THR A 125 27.60 3.21 -1.04
CA THR A 125 28.15 1.98 -0.48
C THR A 125 27.14 1.20 0.36
N THR A 126 26.16 1.90 0.94
CA THR A 126 25.19 1.29 1.86
C THR A 126 23.79 1.21 1.26
N SER A 127 23.02 0.18 1.62
CA SER A 127 21.60 0.04 1.23
C SER A 127 20.76 1.22 1.74
N ARG A 128 21.11 1.80 2.90
CA ARG A 128 20.43 3.00 3.42
C ARG A 128 20.66 4.23 2.54
N GLU A 129 21.87 4.42 2.04
CA GLU A 129 22.16 5.49 1.07
C GLU A 129 21.44 5.21 -0.25
N ALA A 130 21.49 3.97 -0.75
CA ALA A 130 20.82 3.58 -1.98
C ALA A 130 19.31 3.83 -1.93
N SER A 131 18.66 3.45 -0.82
CA SER A 131 17.24 3.73 -0.58
C SER A 131 16.91 5.22 -0.64
N LYS A 132 17.76 6.08 -0.06
CA LYS A 132 17.56 7.55 -0.14
C LYS A 132 17.69 8.07 -1.57
N VAL A 133 18.68 7.56 -2.31
CA VAL A 133 18.89 7.95 -3.71
C VAL A 133 17.70 7.52 -4.57
N ILE A 134 17.24 6.27 -4.43
CA ILE A 134 16.08 5.75 -5.17
C ILE A 134 14.84 6.63 -4.95
N GLU A 135 14.51 6.98 -3.70
CA GLU A 135 13.35 7.82 -3.42
C GLU A 135 13.50 9.24 -3.96
N ALA A 136 14.71 9.81 -3.89
CA ALA A 136 14.96 11.13 -4.42
C ALA A 136 14.88 11.18 -5.97
N LEU A 137 15.44 10.17 -6.65
CA LEU A 137 15.38 10.06 -8.11
C LEU A 137 13.93 9.85 -8.59
N LYS A 138 13.15 8.99 -7.92
CA LYS A 138 11.71 8.86 -8.22
C LYS A 138 10.96 10.19 -8.09
N GLY A 139 11.23 10.95 -7.03
CA GLY A 139 10.62 12.26 -6.83
C GLY A 139 10.99 13.26 -7.92
N MET A 140 12.25 13.23 -8.37
CA MET A 140 12.73 14.06 -9.48
C MET A 140 12.05 13.70 -10.80
N LEU A 141 12.01 12.41 -11.14
CA LEU A 141 11.36 11.92 -12.35
C LEU A 141 9.86 12.28 -12.35
N ALA A 142 9.16 12.07 -11.23
CA ALA A 142 7.75 12.44 -11.10
C ALA A 142 7.52 13.95 -11.28
N ARG A 143 8.48 14.80 -10.88
CA ARG A 143 8.39 16.25 -11.09
C ARG A 143 8.59 16.62 -12.56
N GLN A 144 9.53 15.98 -13.26
CA GLN A 144 9.74 16.20 -14.70
C GLN A 144 8.52 15.76 -15.51
N GLN A 145 7.99 14.56 -15.25
CA GLN A 145 6.77 14.08 -15.91
C GLN A 145 5.56 14.98 -15.65
N ARG A 146 5.47 15.59 -14.46
CA ARG A 146 4.43 16.56 -14.18
C ARG A 146 4.58 17.82 -15.02
N GLN A 147 5.80 18.37 -15.12
CA GLN A 147 6.07 19.57 -15.91
C GLN A 147 5.79 19.35 -17.41
N GLU A 148 6.22 18.21 -17.97
CA GLU A 148 5.93 17.84 -19.36
C GLU A 148 4.43 17.75 -19.66
N LYS A 149 3.63 17.25 -18.70
CA LYS A 149 2.17 17.21 -18.84
C LYS A 149 1.53 18.59 -18.81
N PHE A 150 2.10 19.56 -18.10
CA PHE A 150 1.58 20.93 -18.12
C PHE A 150 1.93 21.66 -19.42
N GLU A 151 3.16 21.51 -19.91
CA GLU A 151 3.60 22.11 -21.18
C GLU A 151 2.90 21.47 -22.41
N GLY A 152 2.53 20.19 -22.34
CA GLY A 152 1.77 19.50 -23.39
C GLY A 152 0.28 19.87 -23.46
N VAL A 153 -0.27 20.56 -22.46
CA VAL A 153 -1.68 20.99 -22.43
C VAL A 153 -1.86 22.42 -22.96
N GLU A 154 -0.81 23.23 -23.03
CA GLU A 154 -0.86 24.59 -23.59
C GLU A 154 -0.85 24.65 -25.13
N TYR A 155 -0.72 23.51 -25.84
CA TYR A 155 -0.72 23.45 -27.31
C TYR A 155 -2.06 22.95 -27.92
N PHE A 156 -3.19 23.19 -27.25
CA PHE A 156 -4.52 22.86 -27.78
C PHE A 156 -5.54 24.01 -27.74
N HIS A 157 -5.10 25.25 -27.56
CA HIS A 157 -5.94 26.42 -27.82
C HIS A 157 -5.20 27.47 -28.65
N ASP A 158 -5.91 27.97 -29.67
CA ASP A 158 -5.59 29.14 -30.51
C ASP A 158 -4.87 28.93 -31.85
N HIS A 159 -5.30 27.96 -32.68
CA HIS A 159 -5.11 28.00 -34.15
C HIS A 159 -6.42 27.81 -34.93
N ASP A 160 -7.53 28.41 -34.46
CA ASP A 160 -8.79 28.40 -35.23
C ASP A 160 -9.54 29.75 -35.17
N ARG A 161 -8.81 30.84 -35.47
CA ARG A 161 -9.41 32.15 -35.78
C ARG A 161 -8.69 32.81 -36.95
N SER A 162 -8.72 32.17 -38.11
CA SER A 162 -8.44 32.85 -39.38
C SER A 162 -9.07 32.11 -40.56
N ASN A 163 -10.39 32.19 -40.68
CA ASN A 163 -11.11 32.45 -41.94
C ASN A 163 -12.62 32.25 -41.74
N ALA A 164 -13.33 33.35 -41.56
CA ALA A 164 -14.72 33.46 -41.98
C ALA A 164 -14.88 34.87 -42.55
N PHE A 165 -14.70 34.94 -43.87
CA PHE A 165 -15.31 35.97 -44.70
C PHE A 165 -16.83 35.83 -44.64
#